data_AF-A0A2J7PHJ5-F1
#
_entry.id   AF-A0A2J7PHJ5-F1
#
_cell.length_a   1.000
_cell.length_b   1.000
_cell.length_c   1.000
_cell.angle_alpha   90.00
_cell.angle_beta   90.00
_cell.angle_gamma   90.00
#
_symmetry.space_group_name_H-M   'P 1'
#
loop_
_entity.id
_entity.type
_entity.pdbx_description
1 polymer ?
#
loop_
_entity_poly.entity_id
_entity_poly.type
_entity_poly.pdbx_seq_one_letter_code
_entity_poly.pdbx_strand_id
1 'polypeptide(L)'
;MIDVYVSDTAHQTHRTRRLRHVKDYNPEDDSEFWINKAQSVLSAKLARKAITGPAKNVIMFLGDGFSIPTLAAARAYLGQSQGAPGEETELSFEEFPNTGLSKTYCVDSQVADSACSATAYLSGVKANIGTAGVTGRVKVDDCAAMRNTSNQVSSILKWSQDAGKSTGVVTTTRITHASPSGTYAHIANRDWENDAEVRNSGQDPDICDDIAEQLVNRIPGKNIKVSICRYEEYIIL
;
A
#
# COMPACT_ATOMS: atom_id res chain seq x y z
N MET A 1 38.87 16.25 -17.88
CA MET A 1 40.08 15.86 -18.62
C MET A 1 41.07 15.35 -17.59
N ILE A 2 41.62 14.18 -17.87
CA ILE A 2 42.37 13.28 -16.98
C ILE A 2 43.65 13.94 -16.47
N ASP A 3 44.06 13.64 -15.24
CA ASP A 3 45.44 13.23 -15.02
C ASP A 3 45.56 12.23 -13.87
N VAL A 4 46.11 11.08 -14.23
CA VAL A 4 46.45 9.91 -13.41
C VAL A 4 47.92 10.06 -13.05
N TYR A 5 48.27 9.98 -11.77
CA TYR A 5 49.66 9.79 -11.35
C TYR A 5 49.82 8.43 -10.66
N VAL A 6 50.49 7.53 -11.37
CA VAL A 6 51.16 6.34 -10.83
C VAL A 6 52.64 6.69 -10.74
N SER A 7 53.26 6.45 -9.58
CA SER A 7 54.71 6.34 -9.48
C SER A 7 55.06 5.15 -8.58
N ASP A 8 55.75 4.16 -9.17
CA ASP A 8 56.14 2.93 -8.51
C ASP A 8 57.59 3.01 -7.99
N THR A 9 57.74 2.63 -6.73
CA THR A 9 58.88 2.12 -5.95
C THR A 9 60.34 2.60 -6.19
N ALA A 10 60.96 3.07 -5.10
CA ALA A 10 62.28 2.57 -4.67
C ALA A 10 62.46 2.68 -3.13
N HIS A 11 63.00 1.60 -2.56
CA HIS A 11 63.28 1.30 -1.15
C HIS A 11 63.75 2.46 -0.25
N GLN A 12 63.05 2.65 0.88
CA GLN A 12 63.68 2.95 2.16
C GLN A 12 62.90 2.27 3.31
N THR A 13 63.63 1.47 4.07
CA THR A 13 63.18 0.71 5.23
C THR A 13 62.82 1.65 6.38
N HIS A 14 61.53 1.84 6.61
CA HIS A 14 61.01 2.19 7.92
C HIS A 14 59.95 1.16 8.32
N ARG A 15 60.20 0.43 9.41
CA ARG A 15 59.18 -0.35 10.12
C ARG A 15 58.15 0.64 10.68
N THR A 16 57.20 1.08 9.86
CA THR A 16 55.95 1.63 10.37
C THR A 16 55.16 0.47 10.94
N ARG A 17 55.16 0.39 12.27
CA ARG A 17 54.24 -0.44 13.04
C ARG A 17 52.84 -0.14 12.49
N ARG A 18 52.27 -1.06 11.70
CA ARG A 18 50.89 -1.01 11.23
C ARG A 18 50.06 -0.69 12.48
N LEU A 19 49.54 0.53 12.58
CA LEU A 19 48.57 0.88 13.60
C LEU A 19 47.47 -0.15 13.42
N ARG A 20 47.30 -1.03 14.42
CA ARG A 20 46.16 -1.94 14.46
C ARG A 20 44.96 -1.03 14.29
N HIS A 21 44.19 -1.26 13.24
CA HIS A 21 42.90 -0.63 13.04
C HIS A 21 42.17 -0.81 14.38
N VAL A 22 42.01 0.29 15.13
CA VAL A 22 41.17 0.27 16.33
C VAL A 22 39.82 -0.07 15.75
N LYS A 23 39.30 -1.25 16.10
CA LYS A 23 37.97 -1.68 15.70
C LYS A 23 37.05 -0.55 16.17
N ASP A 24 36.36 0.11 15.25
CA ASP A 24 35.42 1.16 15.62
C ASP A 24 34.47 0.58 16.67
N TYR A 25 34.36 1.26 17.81
CA TYR A 25 33.53 0.80 18.91
C TYR A 25 32.08 0.75 18.45
N ASN A 26 31.48 -0.44 18.44
CA ASN A 26 30.07 -0.63 18.15
C ASN A 26 29.32 -0.85 19.48
N PRO A 27 28.43 0.08 19.91
CA PRO A 27 27.64 -0.10 21.12
C PRO A 27 26.82 -1.39 21.15
N GLU A 28 26.46 -1.93 19.98
CA GLU A 28 25.72 -3.19 19.87
C GLU A 28 26.52 -4.43 20.29
N ASP A 29 27.86 -4.33 20.37
CA ASP A 29 28.72 -5.38 20.91
C ASP A 29 28.50 -5.56 22.43
N ASP A 30 27.95 -4.55 23.13
CA ASP A 30 27.73 -4.55 24.57
C ASP A 30 26.30 -4.94 24.95
N SER A 31 26.15 -5.87 25.91
CA SER A 31 24.83 -6.32 26.38
C SER A 31 23.96 -5.20 26.99
N GLU A 32 24.60 -4.19 27.58
CA GLU A 32 23.91 -3.05 28.21
C GLU A 32 23.10 -2.24 27.20
N PHE A 33 23.60 -2.09 25.97
CA PHE A 33 22.87 -1.43 24.87
C PHE A 33 21.51 -2.10 24.64
N TRP A 34 21.49 -3.42 24.49
CA TRP A 34 20.27 -4.18 24.23
C TRP A 34 19.30 -4.19 25.42
N ILE A 35 19.82 -4.30 26.64
CA ILE A 35 19.01 -4.24 27.87
C ILE A 35 18.34 -2.88 27.98
N ASN A 36 19.09 -1.79 27.79
CA ASN A 36 18.56 -0.43 27.88
C ASN A 36 17.53 -0.15 26.78
N LYS A 37 17.77 -0.60 25.55
CA LYS A 37 16.79 -0.51 24.45
C LYS A 37 15.48 -1.23 24.80
N ALA A 38 15.57 -2.46 25.33
CA ALA A 38 14.40 -3.23 25.74
C ALA A 38 13.61 -2.57 26.89
N GLN A 39 14.30 -2.04 27.91
CA GLN A 39 13.67 -1.34 29.03
C GLN A 39 12.95 -0.06 28.59
N SER A 40 13.53 0.67 27.63
CA SER A 40 12.89 1.84 27.01
C SER A 40 11.59 1.46 26.31
N VAL A 41 11.62 0.43 25.46
CA VAL A 41 10.43 -0.06 24.73
C VAL A 41 9.35 -0.54 25.70
N LEU A 42 9.71 -1.29 26.75
CA LEU A 42 8.77 -1.76 27.76
C LEU A 42 8.11 -0.59 28.50
N SER A 43 8.90 0.38 28.94
CA SER A 43 8.43 1.58 29.64
C SER A 43 7.46 2.39 28.77
N ALA A 44 7.80 2.57 27.49
CA ALA A 44 6.94 3.24 26.52
C ALA A 44 5.59 2.52 26.32
N LYS A 45 5.61 1.18 26.24
CA LYS A 45 4.39 0.36 26.12
C LYS A 45 3.51 0.44 27.37
N LEU A 46 4.10 0.39 28.57
CA LEU A 46 3.36 0.48 29.83
C LEU A 46 2.76 1.86 30.07
N ALA A 47 3.45 2.93 29.65
CA ALA A 47 2.97 4.30 29.80
C ALA A 47 1.82 4.66 28.84
N ARG A 48 1.60 3.85 27.80
CA ARG A 48 0.64 4.16 26.74
C ARG A 48 -0.80 4.02 27.23
N LYS A 49 -1.61 5.05 26.95
CA LYS A 49 -3.05 5.06 27.20
C LYS A 49 -3.84 4.76 25.92
N ALA A 50 -4.86 3.92 26.02
CA ALA A 50 -5.76 3.64 24.90
C ALA A 50 -6.61 4.87 24.57
N ILE A 51 -6.78 5.15 23.27
CA ILE A 51 -7.72 6.15 22.77
C ILE A 51 -9.06 5.45 22.60
N THR A 52 -10.07 5.83 23.39
CA THR A 52 -11.39 5.17 23.43
C THR A 52 -12.51 5.98 22.78
N GLY A 53 -12.23 7.23 22.37
CA GLY A 53 -13.20 8.09 21.70
C GLY A 53 -13.39 7.74 20.21
N PRO A 54 -14.49 8.20 19.58
CA PRO A 54 -14.72 7.99 18.16
C PRO A 54 -13.70 8.73 17.30
N ALA A 55 -13.25 8.09 16.21
CA ALA A 55 -12.35 8.72 15.25
C ALA A 55 -13.08 9.77 14.41
N LYS A 56 -12.62 11.03 14.44
CA LYS A 56 -13.14 12.09 13.56
C LYS A 56 -12.76 11.84 12.09
N ASN A 57 -11.52 11.42 11.87
CA ASN A 57 -10.90 11.20 10.57
C ASN A 57 -10.32 9.78 10.51
N VAL A 58 -10.35 9.17 9.32
CA VAL A 58 -9.69 7.89 9.03
C VAL A 58 -8.76 8.13 7.84
N ILE A 59 -7.49 7.76 7.98
CA ILE A 59 -6.50 7.78 6.91
C ILE A 59 -5.98 6.36 6.77
N MET A 60 -6.07 5.80 5.56
CA MET A 60 -5.61 4.46 5.26
C MET A 60 -4.47 4.55 4.24
N PHE A 61 -3.30 4.05 4.61
CA PHE A 61 -2.19 3.84 3.69
C PHE A 61 -2.20 2.38 3.23
N LEU A 62 -2.14 2.17 1.92
CA LEU A 62 -2.10 0.85 1.32
C LEU A 62 -0.84 0.74 0.47
N GLY A 63 0.10 -0.12 0.88
CA GLY A 63 1.20 -0.56 0.04
C GLY A 63 0.79 -1.74 -0.82
N ASP A 64 0.46 -1.50 -2.09
CA ASP A 64 0.11 -2.58 -3.04
C ASP A 64 1.31 -3.52 -3.22
N GLY A 65 1.11 -4.83 -2.99
CA GLY A 65 2.19 -5.83 -3.01
C GLY A 65 3.23 -5.71 -1.88
N PHE A 66 2.99 -4.92 -0.83
CA PHE A 66 3.97 -4.66 0.23
C PHE A 66 4.03 -5.79 1.27
N SER A 67 4.77 -6.84 0.93
CA SER A 67 4.96 -8.03 1.78
C SER A 67 5.89 -7.78 2.97
N ILE A 68 5.92 -8.69 3.95
CA ILE A 68 6.88 -8.62 5.07
C ILE A 68 8.35 -8.64 4.58
N PRO A 69 8.74 -9.47 3.59
CA PRO A 69 10.05 -9.34 2.95
C PRO A 69 10.31 -7.97 2.32
N THR A 70 9.31 -7.39 1.64
CA THR A 70 9.41 -6.05 1.05
C THR A 70 9.64 -4.98 2.12
N LEU A 71 8.96 -5.10 3.27
CA LEU A 71 9.17 -4.24 4.44
C LEU A 71 10.62 -4.31 4.93
N ALA A 72 11.16 -5.51 5.14
CA ALA A 72 12.54 -5.68 5.60
C ALA A 72 13.55 -5.10 4.61
N ALA A 73 13.34 -5.32 3.30
CA ALA A 73 14.18 -4.75 2.25
C ALA A 73 14.10 -3.21 2.20
N ALA A 74 12.90 -2.64 2.34
CA ALA A 74 12.69 -1.19 2.36
C ALA A 74 13.37 -0.53 3.57
N ARG A 75 13.31 -1.19 4.73
CA ARG A 75 14.00 -0.74 5.95
C ARG A 75 15.51 -0.69 5.76
N ALA A 76 16.12 -1.79 5.29
CA ALA A 76 17.55 -1.87 5.04
C ALA A 76 18.00 -0.81 4.01
N TYR A 77 17.23 -0.66 2.93
CA TYR A 77 17.49 0.37 1.93
C TYR A 77 17.44 1.79 2.52
N LEU A 78 16.44 2.08 3.36
CA LEU A 78 16.29 3.39 3.99
C LEU A 78 17.51 3.71 4.87
N GLY A 79 17.90 2.81 5.77
CA GLY A 79 19.05 3.07 6.65
C GLY A 79 20.35 3.23 5.88
N GLN A 80 20.59 2.38 4.88
CA GLN A 80 21.78 2.50 4.00
C GLN A 80 21.79 3.81 3.21
N SER A 81 20.63 4.27 2.72
CA SER A 81 20.52 5.56 2.03
C SER A 81 20.83 6.76 2.94
N GLN A 82 20.73 6.58 4.26
CA GLN A 82 21.05 7.58 5.29
C GLN A 82 22.45 7.40 5.89
N GLY A 83 23.25 6.45 5.40
CA GLY A 83 24.59 6.16 5.90
C GLY A 83 24.63 5.30 7.16
N ALA A 84 23.52 4.69 7.55
CA ALA A 84 23.43 3.70 8.62
C ALA A 84 23.54 2.26 8.07
N PRO A 85 23.79 1.23 8.92
CA PRO A 85 23.89 -0.16 8.46
C PRO A 85 22.62 -0.67 7.75
N GLY A 86 21.43 -0.30 8.27
CA GLY A 86 20.16 -0.54 7.60
C GLY A 86 19.13 -1.22 8.49
N GLU A 87 19.51 -2.32 9.14
CA GLU A 87 18.61 -3.23 9.83
C GLU A 87 17.97 -2.62 11.09
N GLU A 88 18.67 -1.69 11.73
CA GLU A 88 18.27 -0.99 12.95
C GLU A 88 17.35 0.21 12.70
N THR A 89 17.28 0.67 11.45
CA THR A 89 16.38 1.76 11.03
C THR A 89 14.93 1.30 11.14
N GLU A 90 13.99 2.21 11.39
CA GLU A 90 12.56 1.90 11.42
C GLU A 90 11.83 2.72 10.34
N LEU A 91 10.91 2.09 9.60
CA LEU A 91 10.02 2.85 8.72
C LEU A 91 9.00 3.61 9.59
N SER A 92 8.48 4.73 9.08
CA SER A 92 7.60 5.63 9.85
C SER A 92 6.36 4.95 10.45
N PHE A 93 5.84 3.91 9.82
CA PHE A 93 4.69 3.15 10.31
C PHE A 93 5.06 2.03 11.30
N GLU A 94 6.34 1.74 11.51
CA GLU A 94 6.80 0.74 12.50
C GLU A 94 6.77 1.31 13.93
N GLU A 95 6.81 2.64 14.05
CA GLU A 95 6.49 3.35 15.28
C GLU A 95 5.01 3.21 15.65
N PHE A 96 4.17 2.68 14.74
CA PHE A 96 2.76 2.55 15.03
C PHE A 96 2.53 1.60 16.20
N PRO A 97 1.64 2.02 17.11
CA PRO A 97 1.52 1.33 18.37
C PRO A 97 0.95 -0.10 18.32
N ASN A 98 0.28 -0.45 17.22
CA ASN A 98 -0.50 -1.67 17.08
C ASN A 98 -0.13 -2.31 15.74
N THR A 99 0.09 -3.62 15.77
CA THR A 99 0.42 -4.43 14.59
C THR A 99 -0.50 -5.63 14.55
N GLY A 100 -0.88 -6.07 13.35
CA GLY A 100 -1.68 -7.26 13.14
C GLY A 100 -1.32 -7.94 11.82
N LEU A 101 -1.70 -9.20 11.68
CA LEU A 101 -1.56 -9.96 10.43
C LEU A 101 -2.92 -10.11 9.77
N SER A 102 -2.95 -10.08 8.43
CA SER A 102 -4.17 -10.19 7.63
C SER A 102 -4.14 -11.44 6.75
N LYS A 103 -5.25 -12.19 6.70
CA LYS A 103 -5.44 -13.34 5.81
C LYS A 103 -6.06 -12.87 4.48
N THR A 104 -5.26 -12.83 3.43
CA THR A 104 -5.58 -12.08 2.20
C THR A 104 -6.37 -12.84 1.13
N TYR A 105 -6.50 -14.16 1.20
CA TYR A 105 -7.18 -15.00 0.17
C TYR A 105 -8.52 -14.41 -0.34
N CYS A 106 -8.77 -14.50 -1.66
CA CYS A 106 -10.09 -14.24 -2.24
C CYS A 106 -11.05 -15.39 -1.92
N VAL A 107 -12.35 -15.22 -2.18
CA VAL A 107 -13.33 -16.31 -1.97
C VAL A 107 -12.99 -17.57 -2.78
N ASP A 108 -12.48 -17.39 -4.00
CA ASP A 108 -12.21 -18.46 -4.97
C ASP A 108 -10.70 -18.63 -5.31
N SER A 109 -9.81 -17.89 -4.65
CA SER A 109 -8.36 -17.99 -4.86
C SER A 109 -7.56 -17.86 -3.57
N GLN A 110 -6.56 -18.72 -3.39
CA GLN A 110 -5.63 -18.65 -2.26
C GLN A 110 -4.70 -17.44 -2.35
N VAL A 111 -4.23 -17.13 -3.57
CA VAL A 111 -3.40 -15.96 -3.85
C VAL A 111 -4.33 -14.87 -4.36
N ALA A 112 -4.44 -13.80 -3.57
CA ALA A 112 -5.34 -12.70 -3.91
C ALA A 112 -4.75 -11.77 -4.96
N ASP A 113 -5.62 -11.13 -5.72
CA ASP A 113 -5.29 -9.98 -6.53
C ASP A 113 -5.68 -8.67 -5.83
N SER A 114 -5.33 -7.53 -6.42
CA SER A 114 -5.65 -6.21 -5.86
C SER A 114 -7.16 -5.94 -5.78
N ALA A 115 -7.98 -6.47 -6.70
CA ALA A 115 -9.42 -6.17 -6.76
C ALA A 115 -10.22 -6.85 -5.63
N CYS A 116 -10.03 -8.16 -5.46
CA CYS A 116 -10.76 -8.89 -4.42
C CYS A 116 -10.33 -8.42 -3.02
N SER A 117 -9.04 -8.10 -2.85
CA SER A 117 -8.50 -7.61 -1.59
C SER A 117 -9.01 -6.20 -1.29
N ALA A 118 -9.10 -5.31 -2.29
CA ALA A 118 -9.72 -3.99 -2.15
C ALA A 118 -11.15 -4.07 -1.63
N THR A 119 -11.96 -4.97 -2.17
CA THR A 119 -13.32 -5.20 -1.66
C THR A 119 -13.31 -5.60 -0.18
N ALA A 120 -12.38 -6.47 0.21
CA ALA A 120 -12.27 -6.93 1.59
C ALA A 120 -11.88 -5.82 2.57
N TYR A 121 -10.79 -5.08 2.31
CA TYR A 121 -10.31 -4.08 3.26
C TYR A 121 -11.05 -2.74 3.20
N LEU A 122 -11.78 -2.44 2.11
CA LEU A 122 -12.56 -1.19 1.99
C LEU A 122 -14.04 -1.38 2.31
N SER A 123 -14.61 -2.56 2.06
CA SER A 123 -16.05 -2.81 2.23
C SER A 123 -16.36 -3.86 3.30
N GLY A 124 -15.35 -4.54 3.85
CA GLY A 124 -15.53 -5.58 4.87
C GLY A 124 -16.06 -6.92 4.35
N VAL A 125 -16.13 -7.12 3.03
CA VAL A 125 -16.66 -8.33 2.39
C VAL A 125 -15.61 -8.92 1.43
N LYS A 126 -15.32 -10.21 1.55
CA LYS A 126 -14.45 -10.90 0.58
C LYS A 126 -15.18 -11.13 -0.75
N ALA A 127 -14.45 -10.95 -1.85
CA ALA A 127 -14.95 -11.12 -3.21
C ALA A 127 -14.15 -12.21 -3.97
N ASN A 128 -14.57 -12.47 -5.21
CA ASN A 128 -13.83 -13.34 -6.12
C ASN A 128 -12.65 -12.59 -6.74
N ILE A 129 -11.60 -13.31 -7.15
CA ILE A 129 -10.44 -12.74 -7.84
C ILE A 129 -10.88 -11.95 -9.08
N GLY A 130 -10.27 -10.79 -9.31
CA GLY A 130 -10.56 -9.93 -10.47
C GLY A 130 -11.85 -9.11 -10.38
N THR A 131 -12.65 -9.25 -9.31
CA THR A 131 -13.87 -8.47 -9.08
C THR A 131 -13.66 -7.40 -7.99
N ALA A 132 -14.28 -6.23 -8.11
CA ALA A 132 -14.18 -5.16 -7.11
C ALA A 132 -15.55 -4.60 -6.71
N GLY A 133 -15.75 -4.33 -5.42
CA GLY A 133 -16.98 -3.72 -4.88
C GLY A 133 -18.22 -4.61 -4.99
N VAL A 134 -18.06 -5.91 -5.24
CA VAL A 134 -19.16 -6.88 -5.37
C VAL A 134 -18.93 -8.12 -4.50
N THR A 135 -20.00 -8.85 -4.21
CA THR A 135 -19.91 -10.11 -3.46
C THR A 135 -19.32 -11.24 -4.30
N GLY A 136 -18.88 -12.33 -3.65
CA GLY A 136 -18.42 -13.55 -4.33
C GLY A 136 -19.49 -14.29 -5.18
N ARG A 137 -20.70 -13.75 -5.31
CA ARG A 137 -21.71 -14.23 -6.28
C ARG A 137 -21.42 -13.76 -7.71
N VAL A 138 -20.71 -12.65 -7.87
CA VAL A 138 -20.36 -12.11 -9.20
C VAL A 138 -19.13 -12.86 -9.71
N LYS A 139 -19.21 -13.36 -10.94
CA LYS A 139 -18.08 -13.98 -11.64
C LYS A 139 -17.39 -12.95 -12.52
N VAL A 140 -16.12 -13.20 -12.82
CA VAL A 140 -15.37 -12.36 -13.76
C VAL A 140 -16.14 -12.29 -15.08
N ASP A 141 -16.20 -11.08 -15.65
CA ASP A 141 -16.95 -10.75 -16.88
C ASP A 141 -18.49 -10.85 -16.82
N ASP A 142 -19.08 -11.15 -15.67
CA ASP A 142 -20.54 -11.21 -15.52
C ASP A 142 -21.17 -9.82 -15.27
N CYS A 143 -21.34 -9.06 -16.36
CA CYS A 143 -21.95 -7.73 -16.31
C CYS A 143 -23.37 -7.74 -15.72
N ALA A 144 -24.18 -8.76 -16.04
CA ALA A 144 -25.54 -8.85 -15.51
C ALA A 144 -25.52 -9.00 -13.97
N ALA A 145 -24.63 -9.82 -13.44
CA ALA A 145 -24.51 -10.03 -12.00
C ALA A 145 -23.96 -8.82 -11.24
N MET A 146 -23.00 -8.05 -11.79
CA MET A 146 -22.51 -6.84 -11.11
C MET A 146 -23.57 -5.73 -11.02
N ARG A 147 -24.49 -5.67 -11.99
CA ARG A 147 -25.58 -4.70 -12.02
C ARG A 147 -26.67 -4.99 -11.00
N ASN A 148 -26.78 -6.23 -10.54
CA ASN A 148 -27.70 -6.57 -9.48
C ASN A 148 -27.22 -5.92 -8.16
N THR A 149 -27.99 -4.96 -7.66
CA THR A 149 -27.66 -4.19 -6.45
C THR A 149 -27.52 -5.07 -5.20
N SER A 150 -28.16 -6.25 -5.17
CA SER A 150 -27.97 -7.20 -4.05
C SER A 150 -26.55 -7.77 -3.99
N ASN A 151 -25.79 -7.69 -5.08
CA ASN A 151 -24.41 -8.13 -5.16
C ASN A 151 -23.41 -6.99 -4.92
N GLN A 152 -23.85 -5.73 -4.83
CA GLN A 152 -22.97 -4.57 -4.64
C GLN A 152 -22.72 -4.35 -3.15
N VAL A 153 -21.46 -4.11 -2.76
CA VAL A 153 -21.09 -3.85 -1.37
C VAL A 153 -20.58 -2.42 -1.21
N SER A 154 -21.09 -1.71 -0.20
CA SER A 154 -20.68 -0.33 0.07
C SER A 154 -19.31 -0.29 0.76
N SER A 155 -18.47 0.63 0.31
CA SER A 155 -17.16 0.88 0.90
C SER A 155 -17.24 1.82 2.11
N ILE A 156 -16.15 1.89 2.88
CA ILE A 156 -15.94 2.89 3.93
C ILE A 156 -15.99 4.32 3.38
N LEU A 157 -15.66 4.52 2.10
CA LEU A 157 -15.76 5.82 1.45
C LEU A 157 -17.24 6.21 1.29
N LYS A 158 -18.09 5.28 0.84
CA LYS A 158 -19.55 5.46 0.82
C LYS A 158 -20.12 5.73 2.21
N TRP A 159 -19.78 4.91 3.20
CA TRP A 159 -20.24 5.10 4.58
C TRP A 159 -19.82 6.45 5.18
N SER A 160 -18.63 6.93 4.82
CA SER A 160 -18.13 8.24 5.25
C SER A 160 -18.95 9.38 4.63
N GLN A 161 -19.28 9.28 3.34
CA GLN A 161 -20.14 10.26 2.67
C GLN A 161 -21.57 10.26 3.23
N ASP A 162 -22.13 9.09 3.52
CA ASP A 162 -23.45 8.96 4.14
C ASP A 162 -23.48 9.59 5.54
N ALA A 163 -22.35 9.57 6.25
CA ALA A 163 -22.15 10.26 7.52
C ALA A 163 -21.80 11.77 7.37
N GLY A 164 -21.91 12.34 6.17
CA GLY A 164 -21.62 13.74 5.90
C GLY A 164 -20.15 14.13 5.95
N LYS A 165 -19.22 13.17 5.86
CA LYS A 165 -17.77 13.42 5.87
C LYS A 165 -17.26 13.65 4.45
N SER A 166 -16.23 14.49 4.35
CA SER A 166 -15.43 14.60 3.12
C SER A 166 -14.62 13.33 2.88
N THR A 167 -14.46 12.95 1.62
CA THR A 167 -13.71 11.76 1.20
C THR A 167 -12.70 12.10 0.12
N GLY A 168 -11.57 11.39 0.11
CA GLY A 168 -10.53 11.55 -0.90
C GLY A 168 -9.81 10.24 -1.20
N VAL A 169 -9.25 10.14 -2.40
CA VAL A 169 -8.43 9.01 -2.86
C VAL A 169 -7.14 9.58 -3.44
N VAL A 170 -6.01 9.06 -2.96
CA VAL A 170 -4.67 9.42 -3.45
C VAL A 170 -3.94 8.14 -3.79
N THR A 171 -3.40 8.06 -5.02
CA THR A 171 -2.69 6.87 -5.51
C THR A 171 -1.54 7.26 -6.45
N THR A 172 -0.57 6.38 -6.60
CA THR A 172 0.47 6.45 -7.64
C THR A 172 0.10 5.67 -8.90
N THR A 173 -1.02 4.95 -8.88
CA THR A 173 -1.60 4.24 -10.04
C THR A 173 -2.56 5.16 -10.80
N ARG A 174 -3.23 4.64 -11.84
CA ARG A 174 -4.47 5.23 -12.35
C ARG A 174 -5.53 5.23 -11.25
N ILE A 175 -6.42 6.22 -11.25
CA ILE A 175 -7.55 6.29 -10.29
C ILE A 175 -8.55 5.14 -10.52
N THR A 176 -8.61 4.61 -11.73
CA THR A 176 -9.43 3.47 -12.19
C THR A 176 -8.81 2.11 -11.87
N HIS A 177 -7.56 2.05 -11.39
CA HIS A 177 -6.92 0.80 -10.98
C HIS A 177 -7.70 0.10 -9.86
N ALA A 178 -7.55 -1.22 -9.73
CA ALA A 178 -8.28 -2.07 -8.79
C ALA A 178 -8.31 -1.57 -7.33
N SER A 179 -7.16 -1.15 -6.79
CA SER A 179 -7.03 -0.70 -5.40
C SER A 179 -7.84 0.58 -5.09
N PRO A 180 -7.68 1.70 -5.84
CA PRO A 180 -8.54 2.86 -5.65
C PRO A 180 -10.00 2.61 -6.06
N SER A 181 -10.27 1.82 -7.10
CA SER A 181 -11.63 1.57 -7.58
C SER A 181 -12.49 0.81 -6.58
N GLY A 182 -11.91 -0.06 -5.74
CA GLY A 182 -12.63 -0.69 -4.63
C GLY A 182 -13.24 0.28 -3.60
N THR A 183 -12.89 1.58 -3.65
CA THR A 183 -13.52 2.61 -2.82
C THR A 183 -14.84 3.13 -3.41
N TYR A 184 -15.11 2.96 -4.71
CA TYR A 184 -16.26 3.59 -5.36
C TYR A 184 -16.97 2.76 -6.43
N ALA A 185 -16.28 1.83 -7.09
CA ALA A 185 -16.82 1.07 -8.21
C ALA A 185 -17.38 -0.29 -7.76
N HIS A 186 -18.33 -0.80 -8.53
CA HIS A 186 -18.86 -2.15 -8.47
C HIS A 186 -18.68 -2.79 -9.85
N ILE A 187 -17.68 -3.66 -10.00
CA ILE A 187 -17.24 -4.16 -11.31
C ILE A 187 -17.01 -5.68 -11.29
N ALA A 188 -17.48 -6.37 -12.33
CA ALA A 188 -17.24 -7.79 -12.54
C ALA A 188 -15.83 -8.08 -13.04
N ASN A 189 -15.19 -7.14 -13.73
CA ASN A 189 -13.81 -7.28 -14.16
C ASN A 189 -13.04 -5.99 -13.88
N ARG A 190 -11.97 -6.11 -13.08
CA ARG A 190 -11.07 -5.00 -12.71
C ARG A 190 -10.43 -4.29 -13.91
N ASP A 191 -10.37 -4.94 -15.07
CA ASP A 191 -9.77 -4.39 -16.28
C ASP A 191 -10.75 -3.50 -17.05
N TRP A 192 -12.04 -3.47 -16.69
CA TRP A 192 -13.04 -2.52 -17.23
C TRP A 192 -12.82 -1.10 -16.69
N GLU A 193 -11.62 -0.57 -16.89
CA GLU A 193 -11.22 0.77 -16.46
C GLU A 193 -11.92 1.87 -17.27
N ASN A 194 -12.30 1.58 -18.52
CA ASN A 194 -13.02 2.45 -19.46
C ASN A 194 -13.93 1.63 -20.41
N ASP A 195 -14.75 2.31 -21.20
CA ASP A 195 -15.72 1.70 -22.14
C ASP A 195 -15.06 0.81 -23.22
N ALA A 196 -13.84 1.15 -23.64
CA ALA A 196 -13.10 0.36 -24.62
C ALA A 196 -12.73 -1.02 -24.06
N GLU A 197 -12.35 -1.10 -22.79
CA GLU A 197 -12.05 -2.39 -22.15
C GLU A 197 -13.30 -3.25 -21.94
N VAL A 198 -14.43 -2.62 -21.62
CA VAL A 198 -15.74 -3.31 -21.58
C VAL A 198 -16.03 -3.91 -22.96
N ARG A 199 -15.91 -3.10 -24.03
CA ARG A 199 -16.15 -3.54 -25.42
C ARG A 199 -15.19 -4.65 -25.85
N ASN A 200 -13.91 -4.55 -25.50
CA ASN A 200 -12.88 -5.54 -25.82
C ASN A 200 -13.15 -6.90 -25.16
N SER A 201 -13.81 -6.91 -24.00
CA SER A 201 -14.24 -8.14 -23.32
C SER A 201 -15.53 -8.75 -23.89
N GLY A 202 -16.10 -8.16 -24.93
CA GLY A 202 -17.33 -8.62 -25.58
C GLY A 202 -18.62 -8.20 -24.86
N GLN A 203 -18.53 -7.24 -23.93
CA GLN A 203 -19.67 -6.67 -23.23
C GLN A 203 -20.11 -5.35 -23.88
N ASP A 204 -21.34 -4.92 -23.57
CA ASP A 204 -21.90 -3.68 -24.08
C ASP A 204 -21.62 -2.52 -23.12
N PRO A 205 -20.80 -1.52 -23.49
CA PRO A 205 -20.48 -0.37 -22.63
C PRO A 205 -21.69 0.53 -22.33
N ASP A 206 -22.75 0.50 -23.15
CA ASP A 206 -23.99 1.23 -22.85
C ASP A 206 -24.81 0.56 -21.73
N ILE A 207 -24.49 -0.69 -21.42
CA ILE A 207 -25.15 -1.52 -20.40
C ILE A 207 -24.26 -1.67 -19.16
N CYS A 208 -22.96 -1.76 -19.32
CA CYS A 208 -22.00 -2.14 -18.29
C CYS A 208 -21.10 -0.97 -17.93
N ASP A 209 -21.51 -0.15 -16.96
CA ASP A 209 -20.71 1.00 -16.51
C ASP A 209 -19.28 0.59 -16.15
N ASP A 210 -18.30 1.14 -16.87
CA ASP A 210 -16.88 0.99 -16.57
C ASP A 210 -16.48 1.79 -15.31
N ILE A 211 -15.27 1.56 -14.81
CA ILE A 211 -14.81 2.17 -13.56
C ILE A 211 -14.74 3.71 -13.67
N ALA A 212 -14.35 4.28 -14.82
CA ALA A 212 -14.31 5.73 -15.00
C ALA A 212 -15.72 6.34 -14.98
N GLU A 213 -16.69 5.72 -15.66
CA GLU A 213 -18.09 6.13 -15.62
C GLU A 213 -18.65 6.10 -14.18
N GLN A 214 -18.35 5.05 -13.42
CA GLN A 214 -18.76 4.96 -12.01
C GLN A 214 -18.08 6.01 -11.11
N LEU A 215 -16.84 6.39 -11.41
CA LEU A 215 -16.12 7.44 -10.69
C LEU A 215 -16.80 8.81 -10.88
N VAL A 216 -17.21 9.15 -12.11
CA VAL A 216 -17.70 10.49 -12.44
C VAL A 216 -19.19 10.64 -12.18
N ASN A 217 -19.98 9.60 -12.47
CA ASN A 217 -21.44 9.73 -12.55
C ASN A 217 -22.18 9.04 -11.39
N ARG A 218 -21.52 8.16 -10.63
CA ARG A 218 -22.14 7.38 -9.54
C ARG A 218 -21.61 7.73 -8.15
N ILE A 219 -22.41 7.44 -7.13
CA ILE A 219 -22.02 7.59 -5.71
C ILE A 219 -21.37 6.27 -5.28
N PRO A 220 -20.22 6.28 -4.59
CA PRO A 220 -19.60 7.46 -3.98
C PRO A 220 -18.63 8.27 -4.86
N GLY A 221 -18.27 7.78 -6.05
CA GLY A 221 -17.27 8.39 -6.94
C GLY A 221 -17.45 9.90 -7.14
N LYS A 222 -18.62 10.31 -7.62
CA LYS A 222 -18.91 11.71 -7.98
C LYS A 222 -18.84 12.70 -6.81
N ASN A 223 -18.87 12.19 -5.59
CA ASN A 223 -18.83 12.99 -4.36
C ASN A 223 -17.44 13.04 -3.72
N ILE A 224 -16.44 12.37 -4.30
CA ILE A 224 -15.04 12.45 -3.88
C ILE A 224 -14.56 13.90 -4.00
N LYS A 225 -14.00 14.44 -2.91
CA LYS A 225 -13.55 15.84 -2.83
C LYS A 225 -12.12 16.03 -3.30
N VAL A 226 -11.30 14.97 -3.20
CA VAL A 226 -9.90 14.97 -3.62
C VAL A 226 -9.62 13.65 -4.34
N SER A 227 -9.20 13.74 -5.60
CA SER A 227 -8.72 12.60 -6.37
C SER A 227 -7.37 12.98 -6.94
N ILE A 228 -6.30 12.30 -6.48
CA ILE A 228 -4.93 12.52 -6.96
C ILE A 228 -4.40 11.17 -7.42
N CYS A 229 -3.98 11.08 -8.68
CA CYS A 229 -3.45 9.87 -9.27
C CYS A 229 -2.29 10.17 -10.21
N ARG A 230 -1.62 9.13 -10.70
CA ARG A 230 -0.68 9.29 -11.81
C ARG A 230 -1.45 9.68 -13.07
N TYR A 231 -0.88 10.60 -13.84
CA TYR A 231 -1.41 11.03 -15.13
C TYR A 231 -1.19 9.94 -16.20
N GLU A 232 -2.25 9.52 -16.89
CA GLU A 232 -2.21 8.69 -18.12
C GLU A 232 -3.39 9.08 -19.05
N GLU A 233 -3.19 8.93 -20.36
CA GLU A 233 -3.95 9.56 -21.47
C GLU A 233 -5.44 9.17 -21.61
N TYR A 234 -5.97 8.26 -20.79
CA TYR A 234 -7.26 7.60 -21.02
C TYR A 234 -8.43 8.16 -20.20
N ILE A 235 -8.22 9.21 -19.40
CA ILE A 235 -9.29 9.88 -18.66
C ILE A 235 -9.40 11.31 -19.18
N ILE A 236 -10.26 11.49 -20.20
CA ILE A 236 -10.79 12.81 -20.56
C ILE A 236 -12.13 12.91 -19.83
N LEU A 237 -12.13 13.61 -18.69
CA LEU A 237 -13.35 13.97 -17.95
C LEU A 237 -14.19 14.98 -18.72
#